data_AF-A0A9E2PB79-F1
#
_entry.id   AF-A0A9E2PB79-F1
#
_cell.length_a   1.000
_cell.length_b   1.000
_cell.length_c   1.000
_cell.angle_alpha   90.00
_cell.angle_beta   90.00
_cell.angle_gamma   90.00
#
_symmetry.space_group_name_H-M   'P 1'
#
loop_
_entity.id
_entity.type
_entity.pdbx_description
1 polymer ?
#
loop_
_entity_poly.entity_id
_entity_poly.type
_entity_poly.pdbx_seq_one_letter_code
_entity_poly.pdbx_strand_id
1 'polypeptide(L)' 'MGERQIEAVNIPGHSPGSVAYLTLSDGLKVLFGQDIHGPLNPVILSNREDYNKSLKLLVSLEADILCEGHYGVFYG' A
#
# COMPACT_ATOMS: atom_id res chain seq x y z
N MET A 1 -2.12 17.93 2.99
CA MET A 1 -1.48 19.18 2.52
C MET A 1 -2.57 20.11 2.04
N GLY A 2 -2.62 21.35 2.55
CA GLY A 2 -3.86 22.14 2.48
C GLY A 2 -4.97 21.42 3.25
N GLU A 3 -6.19 21.40 2.72
CA GLU A 3 -7.34 20.71 3.31
C GLU A 3 -7.38 19.19 3.06
N ARG A 4 -6.48 18.66 2.21
CA ARG A 4 -6.45 17.24 1.89
C ARG A 4 -5.80 16.43 3.01
N GLN A 5 -6.50 15.39 3.45
CA GLN A 5 -6.03 14.41 4.44
C GLN A 5 -5.35 13.23 3.75
N ILE A 6 -4.28 12.74 4.36
CA ILE A 6 -3.60 11.51 3.97
C ILE A 6 -3.57 10.63 5.21
N GLU A 7 -4.14 9.44 5.11
CA GLU A 7 -4.11 8.43 6.15
C GLU A 7 -2.92 7.50 5.90
N ALA A 8 -2.13 7.26 6.95
CA ALA A 8 -1.07 6.26 6.94
C ALA A 8 -1.61 4.95 7.50
N VAL A 9 -1.62 3.91 6.68
CA VAL A 9 -2.10 2.57 7.03
C VAL A 9 -0.90 1.67 7.28
N ASN A 10 -0.75 1.19 8.51
CA ASN A 10 0.30 0.24 8.87
C ASN A 10 0.05 -1.11 8.18
N ILE A 11 1.00 -1.57 7.36
CA ILE A 11 0.89 -2.79 6.56
C ILE A 11 2.15 -3.66 6.71
N PRO A 12 2.46 -4.14 7.92
CA PRO A 12 3.65 -4.93 8.15
C PRO A 12 3.64 -6.19 7.29
N GLY A 13 4.83 -6.66 6.91
CA GLY A 13 5.00 -7.95 6.25
C GLY A 13 6.07 -7.96 5.18
N HIS A 14 6.10 -6.97 4.28
CA HIS A 14 7.25 -6.78 3.40
C HIS A 14 8.45 -6.34 4.23
N SER A 15 8.25 -5.31 5.04
CA SER A 15 9.10 -4.97 6.19
C SER A 15 8.23 -4.76 7.44
N PRO A 16 8.80 -4.71 8.65
CA PRO A 16 8.05 -4.37 9.86
C PRO A 16 7.47 -2.95 9.85
N GLY A 17 8.09 -2.04 9.11
CA GLY A 17 7.71 -0.63 9.02
C GLY A 17 6.98 -0.25 7.74
N SER A 18 6.49 -1.23 6.98
CA SER A 18 5.78 -1.01 5.73
C SER A 18 4.49 -0.21 5.98
N VAL A 19 4.25 0.80 5.14
CA VAL A 19 3.10 1.71 5.24
C VAL A 19 2.51 1.93 3.85
N ALA A 20 1.18 1.92 3.77
CA ALA A 20 0.43 2.41 2.63
C ALA A 20 -0.19 3.76 2.97
N TYR A 21 -0.44 4.58 1.95
CA TYR A 21 -1.13 5.87 2.14
C TYR A 21 -2.47 5.86 1.44
N LEU A 22 -3.50 6.37 2.10
CA LEU A 22 -4.85 6.52 1.56
C LEU A 22 -5.23 7.99 1.53
N THR A 23 -5.86 8.44 0.45
CA THR A 23 -6.41 9.79 0.36
C THR A 23 -7.67 9.81 -0.49
N LEU A 24 -8.48 10.85 -0.31
CA LEU A 24 -9.56 11.18 -1.22
C LEU A 24 -9.09 12.29 -2.17
N SER A 25 -9.19 12.04 -3.47
CA SER A 25 -8.93 13.03 -4.51
C SER A 25 -10.05 12.98 -5.54
N ASP A 26 -10.69 14.13 -5.79
CA ASP A 26 -11.78 14.27 -6.75
C ASP A 26 -12.92 13.24 -6.56
N GLY A 27 -13.22 12.92 -5.30
CA GLY A 27 -14.24 11.94 -4.92
C GLY A 27 -13.83 10.47 -5.01
N LEU A 28 -12.58 10.19 -5.43
CA LEU A 28 -12.03 8.85 -5.56
C LEU A 28 -11.09 8.52 -4.39
N LYS A 29 -11.16 7.30 -3.89
CA LYS A 29 -10.27 6.74 -2.88
C LYS A 29 -9.00 6.21 -3.55
N VAL A 30 -7.89 6.89 -3.32
CA VAL A 30 -6.58 6.59 -3.92
C VAL A 30 -5.68 5.93 -2.88
N LEU A 31 -5.24 4.71 -3.16
CA LEU A 31 -4.36 3.92 -2.29
C LEU A 31 -2.96 3.82 -2.90
N PHE A 32 -1.96 4.32 -2.18
CA PHE A 32 -0.54 4.18 -2.50
C PHE A 32 0.02 2.95 -1.77
N GLY A 33 0.16 1.85 -2.51
CA GLY A 33 0.42 0.52 -1.94
C GLY A 33 1.87 0.04 -1.98
N GLN A 34 2.85 0.89 -2.31
CA GLN A 34 4.25 0.56 -2.69
C GLN A 34 4.79 -0.87 -2.39
N ASP A 35 4.71 -1.32 -1.15
CA ASP A 35 5.25 -2.60 -0.67
C ASP A 35 4.42 -3.86 -1.03
N ILE A 36 3.23 -3.73 -1.66
CA ILE A 36 2.35 -4.87 -1.99
C ILE A 36 2.90 -5.83 -3.07
N HIS A 37 3.91 -5.41 -3.83
CA HIS A 37 4.58 -6.23 -4.84
C HIS A 37 6.03 -6.58 -4.43
N GLY A 38 6.48 -6.10 -3.28
CA GLY A 38 7.85 -6.29 -2.82
C GLY A 38 8.14 -7.76 -2.47
N PRO A 39 9.34 -8.28 -2.80
CA PRO A 39 9.71 -9.65 -2.43
C PRO A 39 9.78 -9.78 -0.89
N LEU A 40 9.39 -10.94 -0.36
CA LEU A 40 9.62 -11.26 1.04
C LEU A 40 11.05 -11.75 1.21
N ASN A 41 11.81 -11.10 2.09
CA ASN A 41 13.22 -11.38 2.32
C ASN A 41 13.57 -11.27 3.82
N PRO A 42 14.24 -12.28 4.42
CA PRO A 42 14.62 -12.25 5.83
C PRO A 42 15.56 -11.08 6.20
N VAL A 43 16.34 -10.54 5.26
CA VAL A 43 17.25 -9.40 5.50
C VAL A 43 16.49 -8.13 5.88
N ILE A 44 15.28 -7.94 5.34
CA ILE A 44 14.40 -6.81 5.68
C ILE A 44 13.35 -7.19 6.74
N LEU A 45 13.55 -8.31 7.43
CA LEU A 45 12.66 -8.82 8.48
C LEU A 45 11.22 -9.03 7.99
N SER A 46 11.05 -9.49 6.76
CA SER A 46 9.72 -9.80 6.23
C SER A 46 9.00 -10.87 7.06
N ASN A 47 7.69 -10.73 7.19
CA ASN A 47 6.80 -11.70 7.79
C ASN A 47 5.64 -12.01 6.83
N ARG A 48 5.53 -13.27 6.38
CA ARG A 48 4.51 -13.70 5.42
C ARG A 48 3.08 -13.67 6.00
N GLU A 49 2.93 -13.96 7.29
CA GLU A 49 1.60 -13.95 7.92
C GLU A 49 1.08 -12.51 8.01
N ASP A 50 1.92 -11.59 8.48
CA ASP A 50 1.58 -10.17 8.55
C ASP A 50 1.33 -9.60 7.15
N TYR A 51 2.16 -9.98 6.17
CA TYR A 51 1.98 -9.57 4.77
C TYR A 51 0.60 -9.96 4.24
N ASN A 52 0.17 -11.20 4.47
CA ASN A 52 -1.14 -11.67 4.03
C ASN A 52 -2.29 -10.95 4.75
N LYS A 53 -2.14 -10.62 6.05
CA LYS A 53 -3.13 -9.83 6.80
C LYS A 53 -3.22 -8.41 6.26
N SER A 54 -2.07 -7.78 6.01
CA SER A 54 -1.96 -6.46 5.42
C SER A 54 -2.57 -6.39 4.03
N LEU A 55 -2.34 -7.37 3.16
CA LEU A 55 -2.99 -7.42 1.83
C LEU A 55 -4.52 -7.52 1.93
N LYS A 56 -5.04 -8.33 2.86
CA LYS A 56 -6.50 -8.43 3.09
C LYS A 56 -7.08 -7.12 3.62
N LEU A 57 -6.37 -6.44 4.52
CA LEU A 57 -6.74 -5.11 5.00
C LEU A 57 -6.84 -4.15 3.82
N LEU A 58 -5.81 -4.08 2.97
CA LEU A 58 -5.81 -3.19 1.80
C LEU A 58 -6.95 -3.47 0.81
N VAL A 59 -7.28 -4.74 0.57
CA VAL A 59 -8.45 -5.11 -0.25
C VAL A 59 -9.76 -4.61 0.38
N SER A 60 -9.90 -4.74 1.71
CA SER A 60 -11.09 -4.26 2.43
C SER A 60 -11.25 -2.74 2.44
N LEU A 61 -10.22 -1.98 2.06
CA LEU A 61 -10.33 -0.53 1.92
C LEU A 61 -11.14 -0.13 0.70
N GLU A 62 -11.38 -1.02 -0.27
CA GLU A 62 -12.16 -0.76 -1.48
C GLU A 62 -11.73 0.57 -2.15
N ALA A 63 -10.45 0.66 -2.47
CA ALA A 63 -9.88 1.81 -3.17
C ALA A 63 -10.29 1.79 -4.65
N ASP A 64 -10.65 2.96 -5.17
CA ASP A 64 -11.00 3.13 -6.58
C ASP A 64 -9.75 3.10 -7.46
N ILE A 65 -8.63 3.62 -6.95
CA ILE A 65 -7.34 3.69 -7.65
C ILE A 65 -6.26 3.09 -6.75
N LEU A 66 -5.51 2.12 -7.29
CA LEU A 66 -4.29 1.58 -6.69
C LEU A 66 -3.06 2.17 -7.40
N CYS A 67 -2.30 2.99 -6.69
CA CYS A 67 -0.98 3.45 -7.08
C CYS A 67 0.07 2.54 -6.47
N GLU A 68 0.48 1.50 -7.19
CA GLU A 68 1.59 0.66 -6.77
C GLU A 68 2.95 1.34 -7.04
N GLY A 69 4.00 0.91 -6.32
CA GLY A 69 5.26 1.65 -6.23
C GLY A 69 6.37 1.19 -7.17
N HIS A 70 6.17 0.10 -7.92
CA HIS A 70 7.26 -0.65 -8.55
C HIS A 70 7.08 -0.90 -10.05
N TYR A 71 5.87 -0.88 -10.57
CA TYR A 71 5.61 -0.89 -12.01
C TYR A 71 5.46 0.58 -12.48
N GLY A 72 6.31 0.97 -13.43
CA GLY A 72 6.12 2.23 -14.14
C GLY A 72 4.81 2.23 -14.93
N VAL A 73 4.35 3.40 -15.37
CA VAL A 73 3.24 3.46 -16.32
C VAL A 73 3.72 2.93 -17.67
N PHE A 74 3.31 1.71 -18.05
CA PHE A 74 3.61 1.13 -19.36
C PHE A 74 2.55 1.56 -20.37
N TYR A 75 2.98 2.22 -21.45
CA TYR A 75 2.17 2.49 -22.63
C TYR A 75 2.69 1.64 -23.78
N GLY A 76 1.79 0.94 -24.48
CA GLY A 76 2.05 0.15 -25.68
C GLY A 76 0.99 0.41 -26.73
#